data_AF-A0A8T2UMM8-F1
#
_entry.id   AF-A0A8T2UMM8-F1
#
_cell.length_a   1.000
_cell.length_b   1.000
_cell.length_c   1.000
_cell.angle_alpha   90.00
_cell.angle_beta   90.00
_cell.angle_gamma   90.00
#
_symmetry.space_group_name_H-M   'P 1'
#
loop_
_entity.id
_entity.type
_entity.pdbx_description
1 polymer ?
#
loop_
_entity_poly.entity_id
_entity_poly.type
_entity_poly.pdbx_seq_one_letter_code
_entity_poly.pdbx_strand_id
1 'polypeptide(L)'
;MAEPLWFLAKRSAAAAMICITFTDIVGNFATIQGNSMQPTLQQGHKDFISLLKGDVVFYEKISAPAYKYCRGDVVVLRSPTDPDQLMVKRLIAMQGDWVNVPGSHEIHQIPKGRCWVEGDNGNLSLDSRNFGPAW
;
A
#
# COMPACT_ATOMS: atom_id res chain seq x y z
N MET A 1 -35.39 -32.09 -0.84
CA MET A 1 -34.53 -31.12 -1.56
C MET A 1 -33.77 -30.14 -0.66
N ALA A 2 -34.08 -30.03 0.65
CA ALA A 2 -33.42 -29.07 1.55
C ALA A 2 -32.02 -29.49 2.05
N GLU A 3 -31.78 -30.79 2.25
CA GLU A 3 -30.49 -31.34 2.70
C GLU A 3 -29.26 -30.88 1.87
N PRO A 4 -29.25 -31.01 0.53
CA PRO A 4 -28.08 -30.59 -0.26
C PRO A 4 -27.85 -29.08 -0.24
N LEU A 5 -28.92 -28.27 -0.13
CA LEU A 5 -28.83 -26.82 -0.07
C LEU A 5 -28.21 -26.34 1.24
N TRP A 6 -28.59 -26.98 2.36
CA TRP A 6 -28.02 -26.70 3.67
C TRP A 6 -26.51 -26.96 3.73
N PHE A 7 -26.03 -28.10 3.20
CA PHE A 7 -24.60 -28.40 3.16
C PHE A 7 -23.82 -27.41 2.28
N LEU A 8 -24.40 -27.00 1.15
CA LEU A 8 -23.79 -26.01 0.27
C LEU A 8 -23.68 -24.64 0.97
N ALA A 9 -24.77 -24.19 1.61
CA ALA A 9 -24.79 -22.92 2.35
C ALA A 9 -23.80 -22.91 3.52
N LYS A 10 -23.70 -24.01 4.27
CA LYS A 10 -22.72 -24.13 5.37
C LYS A 10 -21.27 -24.05 4.86
N ARG A 11 -20.96 -24.70 3.73
CA ARG A 11 -19.62 -24.69 3.14
C ARG A 11 -19.27 -23.32 2.56
N SER A 12 -20.20 -22.64 1.91
CA SER A 12 -19.98 -21.29 1.39
C SER A 12 -19.75 -20.27 2.51
N ALA A 13 -20.55 -20.33 3.59
CA ALA A 13 -20.35 -19.49 4.77
C ALA A 13 -18.99 -19.72 5.43
N ALA A 14 -18.59 -20.98 5.62
CA ALA A 14 -17.27 -21.31 6.17
C ALA A 14 -16.13 -20.81 5.27
N ALA A 15 -16.25 -21.00 3.96
CA ALA A 15 -15.27 -20.49 3.00
C ALA A 15 -15.16 -18.96 3.04
N ALA A 16 -16.29 -18.25 3.10
CA ALA A 16 -16.31 -16.79 3.21
C ALA A 16 -15.59 -16.30 4.48
N MET A 17 -15.83 -16.94 5.63
CA MET A 17 -15.12 -16.61 6.88
C MET A 17 -13.61 -16.85 6.78
N ILE A 18 -13.20 -17.95 6.16
CA ILE A 18 -11.79 -18.25 5.91
C ILE A 18 -11.17 -17.18 5.00
N CYS A 19 -11.86 -16.79 3.93
CA CYS A 19 -11.38 -15.74 3.03
C CYS A 19 -11.24 -14.39 3.74
N ILE A 20 -12.24 -13.98 4.52
CA ILE A 20 -12.22 -12.71 5.27
C ILE A 20 -11.04 -12.70 6.26
N THR A 21 -10.92 -13.75 7.08
CA THR A 21 -9.83 -13.86 8.05
C THR A 21 -8.46 -13.89 7.39
N PHE A 22 -8.33 -14.57 6.25
CA PHE A 22 -7.10 -14.55 5.45
C PHE A 22 -6.76 -13.15 4.95
N THR A 23 -7.74 -12.41 4.40
CA THR A 23 -7.50 -11.04 3.90
C THR A 23 -7.21 -10.02 5.00
N ASP A 24 -7.73 -10.26 6.20
CA ASP A 24 -7.53 -9.39 7.36
C ASP A 24 -6.17 -9.64 8.01
N ILE A 25 -5.76 -10.91 8.13
CA ILE A 25 -4.54 -11.30 8.84
C ILE A 25 -3.32 -11.38 7.91
N VAL A 26 -3.44 -12.07 6.78
CA VAL A 26 -2.28 -12.43 5.94
C VAL A 26 -1.90 -11.29 5.01
N GLY A 27 -2.86 -10.77 4.25
CA GLY A 27 -2.58 -9.76 3.23
C GLY A 27 -3.70 -9.66 2.21
N ASN A 28 -3.62 -8.66 1.32
CA ASN A 28 -4.60 -8.48 0.26
C ASN A 28 -3.92 -8.10 -1.05
N PHE A 29 -4.63 -8.27 -2.15
CA PHE A 29 -4.22 -7.80 -3.46
C PHE A 29 -4.76 -6.39 -3.69
N ALA A 30 -3.90 -5.50 -4.16
CA ALA A 30 -4.26 -4.16 -4.57
C ALA A 30 -3.87 -3.95 -6.03
N THR A 31 -4.78 -3.42 -6.81
CA THR A 31 -4.49 -2.95 -8.17
C THR A 31 -3.91 -1.54 -8.08
N ILE A 32 -2.80 -1.30 -8.77
CA ILE A 32 -2.17 0.02 -8.77
C ILE A 32 -3.01 1.01 -9.57
N GLN A 33 -3.40 2.09 -8.89
CA GLN A 33 -4.11 3.22 -9.45
C GLN A 33 -3.21 4.45 -9.37
N GLY A 34 -2.88 5.04 -10.52
CA GLY A 34 -2.02 6.21 -10.63
C GLY A 34 -0.58 5.91 -11.03
N ASN A 35 0.12 6.96 -11.45
CA ASN A 35 1.44 6.87 -12.08
C ASN A 35 2.60 7.21 -11.14
N SER A 36 2.32 7.43 -9.85
CA SER A 36 3.32 7.94 -8.88
C SER A 36 4.48 6.98 -8.61
N MET A 37 4.30 5.68 -8.87
CA MET A 37 5.32 4.64 -8.67
C MET A 37 5.96 4.19 -9.98
N GLN A 38 5.73 4.88 -11.10
CA GLN A 38 6.43 4.58 -12.35
C GLN A 38 7.92 4.92 -12.24
N PRO A 39 8.83 4.13 -12.86
CA PRO A 39 8.55 2.99 -13.72
C PRO A 39 8.33 1.66 -12.97
N THR A 40 8.53 1.61 -11.65
CA THR A 40 8.49 0.37 -10.85
C THR A 40 7.14 -0.30 -10.87
N LEU A 41 6.05 0.48 -10.75
CA LEU A 41 4.69 -0.01 -10.83
C LEU A 41 3.90 0.75 -11.89
N GLN A 42 3.25 0.00 -12.77
CA GLN A 42 2.47 0.49 -13.87
C GLN A 42 0.97 0.43 -13.57
N GLN A 43 0.30 1.54 -13.80
CA GLN A 43 -1.15 1.62 -13.68
C GLN A 43 -1.82 0.76 -14.77
N GLY A 44 -2.87 0.04 -14.38
CA GLY A 44 -3.77 -0.58 -15.33
C GLY A 44 -4.71 0.42 -16.00
N HIS A 45 -4.86 0.34 -17.32
CA HIS A 45 -5.77 1.21 -18.06
C HIS A 45 -7.23 0.81 -17.81
N LYS A 46 -8.13 1.80 -17.75
CA LYS A 46 -9.57 1.63 -17.47
C LYS A 46 -10.37 1.02 -18.64
N ASP A 47 -9.70 0.51 -19.67
CA ASP A 47 -10.37 -0.12 -20.81
C ASP A 47 -10.73 -1.57 -20.48
N PHE A 48 -11.88 -2.04 -20.99
CA PHE A 48 -12.42 -3.38 -20.70
C PHE A 48 -11.43 -4.53 -21.02
N ILE A 49 -10.54 -4.33 -21.99
CA ILE A 49 -9.48 -5.27 -22.39
C ILE A 49 -8.22 -5.14 -21.51
N SER A 50 -7.96 -3.94 -20.97
CA SER A 50 -6.82 -3.64 -20.08
C SER A 50 -7.10 -3.86 -18.60
N LEU A 51 -8.30 -4.32 -18.21
CA LEU A 51 -8.56 -4.82 -16.85
C LEU A 51 -7.60 -5.96 -16.44
N LEU A 52 -7.01 -6.65 -17.42
CA LEU A 52 -5.95 -7.66 -17.21
C LEU A 52 -4.53 -7.09 -17.33
N LYS A 53 -4.38 -5.83 -17.73
CA LYS A 53 -3.09 -5.16 -17.96
C LYS A 53 -2.92 -4.05 -16.94
N GLY A 54 -2.29 -4.37 -15.82
CA GLY A 54 -1.89 -3.45 -14.78
C GLY A 54 -1.22 -4.24 -13.67
N ASP A 55 -0.33 -3.59 -12.91
CA ASP A 55 0.35 -4.28 -11.83
C ASP A 55 -0.62 -4.52 -10.68
N VAL A 56 -0.67 -5.77 -10.25
CA VAL A 56 -1.37 -6.20 -9.04
C VAL A 56 -0.32 -6.51 -8.00
N VAL A 57 -0.36 -5.78 -6.90
CA VAL A 57 0.57 -5.95 -5.79
C VAL A 57 -0.14 -6.71 -4.69
N PHE A 58 0.45 -7.82 -4.26
CA PHE A 58 0.10 -8.43 -2.99
C PHE A 58 0.87 -7.74 -1.88
N TYR A 59 0.17 -7.25 -0.86
CA TYR A 59 0.80 -6.67 0.32
C TYR A 59 0.49 -7.51 1.55
N GLU A 60 1.54 -7.88 2.27
CA GLU A 60 1.46 -8.69 3.48
C GLU A 60 1.13 -7.80 4.69
N LYS A 61 0.28 -8.31 5.59
CA LYS A 61 -0.09 -7.68 6.86
C LYS A 61 0.46 -8.43 8.08
N ILE A 62 0.60 -9.76 7.99
CA ILE A 62 0.93 -10.59 9.15
C ILE A 62 2.33 -10.31 9.71
N SER A 63 3.32 -10.11 8.84
CA SER A 63 4.69 -9.82 9.25
C SER A 63 4.94 -8.34 9.54
N ALA A 64 4.06 -7.44 9.09
CA ALA A 64 4.27 -5.99 9.13
C ALA A 64 4.68 -5.44 10.52
N PRO A 65 4.09 -5.87 11.66
CA PRO A 65 4.48 -5.37 12.98
C PRO A 65 5.90 -5.78 13.41
N ALA A 66 6.40 -6.92 12.91
CA ALA A 66 7.72 -7.46 13.26
C ALA A 66 8.76 -7.25 12.15
N TYR A 67 8.32 -6.78 10.98
CA TYR A 67 9.17 -6.60 9.83
C TYR A 67 10.16 -5.45 10.06
N LYS A 68 11.43 -5.71 9.73
CA LYS A 68 12.48 -4.70 9.81
C LYS A 68 12.52 -3.93 8.50
N TYR A 69 11.71 -2.87 8.43
CA TYR A 69 11.68 -1.98 7.29
C TYR A 69 13.07 -1.42 6.96
N CYS A 70 13.37 -1.38 5.67
CA CYS A 70 14.62 -0.91 5.12
C CYS A 70 14.36 0.21 4.11
N ARG A 71 15.31 1.14 4.00
CA ARG A 71 15.27 2.15 2.93
C ARG A 71 15.25 1.45 1.58
N GLY A 72 14.37 1.89 0.69
CA GLY A 72 14.11 1.29 -0.60
C GLY A 72 12.89 0.37 -0.64
N ASP A 73 12.34 -0.05 0.50
CA ASP A 73 11.13 -0.88 0.54
C ASP A 73 9.94 -0.17 -0.11
N VAL A 74 9.12 -0.90 -0.85
CA VAL A 74 7.84 -0.39 -1.35
C VAL A 74 6.77 -0.78 -0.34
N VAL A 75 6.15 0.23 0.26
CA VAL A 75 5.22 0.08 1.37
C VAL A 75 3.82 0.56 0.98
N VAL A 76 2.81 -0.10 1.55
CA VAL A 76 1.41 0.32 1.49
C VAL A 76 1.08 1.02 2.80
N LEU A 77 0.66 2.28 2.73
CA LEU A 77 0.30 3.08 3.90
C LEU A 77 -1.03 3.79 3.66
N ARG A 78 -1.67 4.25 4.75
CA ARG A 78 -2.86 5.10 4.65
C ARG A 78 -2.44 6.51 4.30
N SER A 79 -3.20 7.17 3.43
CA SER A 79 -2.93 8.55 3.07
C SER A 79 -3.12 9.47 4.27
N PRO A 80 -2.15 10.34 4.61
CA PRO A 80 -2.34 11.34 5.65
C PRO A 80 -3.43 12.36 5.33
N THR A 81 -3.74 12.55 4.04
CA THR A 81 -4.77 13.47 3.56
C THR A 81 -6.16 12.83 3.53
N ASP A 82 -6.24 11.53 3.25
CA ASP A 82 -7.49 10.77 3.16
C ASP A 82 -7.32 9.37 3.79
N PRO A 83 -7.67 9.18 5.07
CA PRO A 83 -7.43 7.92 5.79
C PRO A 83 -8.13 6.68 5.19
N ASP A 84 -9.14 6.88 4.34
CA ASP A 84 -9.86 5.82 3.64
C ASP A 84 -9.12 5.35 2.38
N GLN A 85 -8.11 6.09 1.92
CA GLN A 85 -7.28 5.74 0.77
C GLN A 85 -5.95 5.12 1.19
N LEU A 86 -5.60 4.02 0.54
CA LEU A 86 -4.26 3.44 0.60
C LEU A 86 -3.40 4.00 -0.52
N MET A 87 -2.14 4.30 -0.19
CA MET A 87 -1.12 4.69 -1.16
C MET A 87 0.04 3.70 -1.13
N VAL A 88 0.66 3.51 -2.29
CA VAL A 88 1.88 2.72 -2.45
C VAL A 88 3.01 3.69 -2.73
N LYS A 89 4.04 3.66 -1.87
CA LYS A 89 5.20 4.57 -1.95
C LYS A 89 6.48 3.84 -1.60
N ARG A 90 7.63 4.41 -1.96
CA ARG A 90 8.94 3.90 -1.56
C ARG A 90 9.39 4.56 -0.27
N LEU A 91 9.85 3.75 0.67
CA LEU A 91 10.45 4.19 1.93
C LEU A 91 11.83 4.77 1.69
N ILE A 92 12.01 6.06 1.94
CA ILE A 92 13.29 6.76 1.72
C ILE A 92 14.05 6.92 3.02
N ALA A 93 13.35 7.24 4.11
CA ALA A 93 13.97 7.46 5.41
C ALA A 93 13.06 7.00 6.56
N MET A 94 13.68 6.65 7.68
CA MET A 94 12.99 6.15 8.87
C MET A 94 13.30 7.03 10.08
N GLN A 95 12.64 6.77 11.20
CA GLN A 95 12.89 7.46 12.47
C GLN A 95 14.39 7.68 12.77
N GLY A 96 14.74 8.91 13.13
CA GLY A 96 16.11 9.33 13.44
C GLY A 96 16.93 9.77 12.21
N ASP A 97 16.49 9.45 11.00
CA ASP A 97 17.14 9.92 9.76
C ASP A 97 16.91 11.41 9.54
N TRP A 98 17.79 12.00 8.73
CA TRP A 98 17.70 13.37 8.27
C TRP A 98 17.43 13.40 6.77
N VAL A 99 16.40 14.14 6.36
CA VAL A 99 16.01 14.29 4.97
C VAL A 99 16.06 15.76 4.58
N ASN A 100 16.62 16.04 3.41
CA ASN A 100 16.56 17.37 2.79
C ASN A 100 15.42 17.38 1.77
N VAL A 101 14.50 18.34 1.88
CA VAL A 101 13.36 18.43 0.96
C VAL A 101 13.82 19.09 -0.35
N PRO A 102 13.65 18.44 -1.51
CA PRO A 102 14.06 19.03 -2.78
C PRO A 102 13.38 20.39 -3.02
N GLY A 103 14.18 21.42 -3.27
CA GLY A 103 13.67 22.78 -3.51
C GLY A 103 13.43 23.62 -2.26
N SER A 104 13.62 23.06 -1.06
CA SER A 104 13.73 23.84 0.17
C SER A 104 15.16 23.72 0.74
N HIS A 105 15.54 24.65 1.62
CA HIS A 105 16.76 24.54 2.42
C HIS A 105 16.48 23.93 3.81
N GLU A 106 15.33 23.27 3.96
CA GLU A 106 14.90 22.70 5.22
C GLU A 106 15.37 21.26 5.36
N ILE A 107 16.03 20.99 6.49
CA ILE A 107 16.46 19.65 6.87
C ILE A 107 15.51 19.17 7.97
N HIS A 108 14.83 18.06 7.69
CA HIS A 108 13.85 17.47 8.61
C HIS A 108 14.44 16.21 9.24
N GLN A 109 14.38 16.11 10.57
CA GLN A 109 14.62 14.85 11.26
C GLN A 109 13.32 14.06 11.33
N ILE A 110 13.35 12.79 10.97
CA ILE A 110 12.16 11.94 11.02
C ILE A 110 11.88 11.55 12.48
N PRO A 111 10.71 11.90 13.03
CA PRO A 111 10.40 11.59 14.42
C PRO A 111 10.16 10.09 14.61
N LYS A 112 10.18 9.65 15.88
CA LYS A 112 9.92 8.26 16.26
C LYS A 112 8.55 7.80 15.76
N GLY A 113 8.49 6.59 15.18
CA GLY A 113 7.24 6.01 14.67
C GLY A 113 6.71 6.68 13.40
N ARG A 114 7.53 7.47 12.69
CA ARG A 114 7.21 8.01 11.37
C ARG A 114 8.25 7.61 10.34
N CYS A 115 7.89 7.79 9.08
CA CYS A 115 8.77 7.55 7.95
C CYS A 115 8.65 8.63 6.89
N TRP A 116 9.64 8.74 6.02
CA TRP A 116 9.60 9.56 4.81
C TRP A 116 9.42 8.65 3.61
N VAL A 117 8.37 8.87 2.84
CA VAL A 117 8.03 8.06 1.67
C VAL A 117 7.90 8.92 0.44
N GLU A 118 8.36 8.42 -0.71
CA GLU A 118 8.27 9.11 -1.99
C GLU A 118 7.79 8.17 -3.09
N GLY A 119 7.08 8.73 -4.07
CA GLY A 119 6.81 8.02 -5.31
C GLY A 119 8.01 8.08 -6.25
N ASP A 120 8.27 6.98 -6.95
CA ASP A 120 9.35 6.89 -7.94
C ASP A 120 9.20 7.90 -9.09
N ASN A 121 7.97 8.30 -9.40
CA ASN A 121 7.67 9.38 -10.32
C ASN A 121 7.34 10.67 -9.56
N GLY A 122 8.39 11.41 -9.19
CA GLY A 122 8.25 12.61 -8.35
C GLY A 122 7.43 13.74 -8.96
N ASN A 123 7.29 13.81 -10.28
CA ASN A 123 6.50 14.83 -10.95
C ASN A 123 4.99 14.64 -10.80
N LEU A 124 4.55 13.41 -10.50
CA LEU A 124 3.14 13.02 -10.39
C LEU A 124 2.80 12.42 -9.02
N SER A 125 3.72 12.51 -8.07
CA SER A 125 3.57 11.90 -6.75
C SER A 125 3.13 12.93 -5.72
N LEU A 126 2.00 12.66 -5.06
CA LEU A 126 1.68 13.24 -3.77
C LEU A 126 2.29 12.36 -2.67
N ASP A 127 3.30 12.87 -1.96
CA ASP A 127 4.06 12.11 -0.96
C ASP A 127 4.67 13.01 0.14
N SER A 128 5.67 12.49 0.87
CA SER A 128 6.26 13.21 2.01
C SER A 128 6.87 14.55 1.64
N ARG A 129 7.23 14.80 0.38
CA ARG A 129 7.66 16.14 -0.07
C ARG A 129 6.55 17.18 0.03
N ASN A 130 5.29 16.76 0.02
CA ASN A 130 4.13 17.63 0.10
C ASN A 130 3.54 17.71 1.52
N PHE A 131 3.43 16.58 2.23
CA PHE A 131 2.76 16.50 3.53
C PHE A 131 3.70 16.20 4.72
N GLY A 132 5.00 16.00 4.48
CA GLY A 132 5.99 15.66 5.49
C GLY A 132 6.02 14.17 5.87
N PRO A 133 6.57 13.82 7.04
CA PRO A 133 6.68 12.42 7.48
C PRO A 133 5.31 11.74 7.68
N ALA A 134 5.16 10.55 7.11
CA ALA A 134 3.98 9.69 7.17
C ALA A 134 3.97 8.77 8.41
N TRP A 135 2.80 8.18 8.69
CA TRP A 135 2.53 7.24 9.77
C TRP A 135 2.54 5.80 9.30
#